data_AF-A0A6A6KXC8-F1
#
_entry.id   AF-A0A6A6KXC8-F1
#
_cell.length_a   1.000
_cell.length_b   1.000
_cell.length_c   1.000
_cell.angle_alpha   90.00
_cell.angle_beta   90.00
_cell.angle_gamma   90.00
#
_symmetry.space_group_name_H-M   'P 1'
#
loop_
_entity.id
_entity.type
_entity.pdbx_description
1 polymer ?
#
loop_
_entity_poly.entity_id
_entity_poly.type
_entity_poly.pdbx_seq_one_letter_code
_entity_poly.pdbx_strand_id
1 'polypeptide(L)'
;MHWWRRLRRNQKKDGLCRITPWPGNNTRDHPGMIQVYLGSEGALDVEGKELPRLVYVSREKRPVLTNAPFMLNLDCDHYLNNSKAVREAMCFLMDPQLGKKVCYVQFPQRFDGIDRHDRYANRNTVFFDINMKGLDGVQGPVYVGTGCVFNRQALYGYDPPVSEKRPKMTCDCWPSWCCCCCGGSRKKSKSKNKGQRSLLGGLFPRKKKMMGKNYKRKGSGSVFELEEIEEGLEGYEELEKSSLMSQKNFEKRFGQSPVFIASTLMEEGGLPEGTNPSTLIKEAIHVISCGYEEKTEWGKEVGWIYGSVTEDILTGFKMHCRGWKSIYCSPERAAFKGSAPINLSDRLHQVLRWALGSVEIFLSHHCPLWYGYGGKLKWLERLAYINTIVYPFTSIPLLAYCTIPAVCLLTGKFIIPTCMVPGTFPFHHSNKCPRASMEWVSIEDLWRNEQFWVIGGVSAHLFAVFQGLLKVLAGVDTNFTVTAKAADDTEFGSSTSSNGLPFSFHQPL
;
A
#
# COMPACT_ATOMS: atom_id res chain seq x y z
N MET A 1 -19.07 -12.02 -11.73
CA MET A 1 -19.68 -12.63 -12.94
C MET A 1 -21.11 -13.16 -12.74
N HIS A 2 -21.44 -13.83 -11.63
CA HIS A 2 -22.80 -14.35 -11.38
C HIS A 2 -23.90 -13.28 -11.35
N TRP A 3 -23.65 -12.15 -10.68
CA TRP A 3 -24.58 -11.02 -10.61
C TRP A 3 -24.91 -10.46 -12.01
N TRP A 4 -23.90 -10.35 -12.88
CA TRP A 4 -24.04 -9.91 -14.27
C TRP A 4 -24.85 -10.87 -15.14
N ARG A 5 -24.65 -12.18 -14.97
CA ARG A 5 -25.49 -13.21 -15.62
C ARG A 5 -26.95 -13.13 -15.16
N ARG A 6 -27.22 -12.60 -13.96
CA ARG A 6 -28.59 -12.40 -13.42
C ARG A 6 -29.22 -11.11 -13.97
N LEU A 7 -28.47 -10.01 -13.99
CA LEU A 7 -28.91 -8.71 -14.53
C LEU A 7 -29.26 -8.78 -16.03
N ARG A 8 -28.43 -9.45 -16.84
CA ARG A 8 -28.70 -9.65 -18.27
C ARG A 8 -29.83 -10.67 -18.52
N ARG A 9 -30.06 -11.62 -17.61
CA ARG A 9 -31.22 -12.52 -17.67
C ARG A 9 -32.52 -11.77 -17.41
N ASN A 10 -32.53 -10.84 -16.46
CA ASN A 10 -33.69 -9.98 -16.22
C ASN A 10 -33.90 -9.02 -17.40
N GLN A 11 -32.87 -8.37 -17.93
CA GLN A 11 -33.03 -7.51 -19.12
C GLN A 11 -33.32 -8.25 -20.44
N LYS A 12 -33.00 -9.55 -20.54
CA LYS A 12 -33.47 -10.41 -21.65
C LYS A 12 -34.98 -10.65 -21.60
N LYS A 13 -35.58 -10.67 -20.41
CA LYS A 13 -37.04 -10.81 -20.24
C LYS A 13 -37.77 -9.54 -20.69
N ASP A 14 -37.13 -8.38 -20.60
CA ASP A 14 -37.73 -7.08 -20.94
C ASP A 14 -37.49 -6.63 -22.40
N GLY A 15 -36.99 -7.52 -23.28
CA GLY A 15 -36.88 -7.28 -24.73
C GLY A 15 -35.85 -6.23 -25.19
N LEU A 16 -35.07 -5.63 -24.28
CA LEU A 16 -34.25 -4.44 -24.57
C LEU A 16 -32.78 -4.68 -25.00
N CYS A 17 -32.34 -5.92 -25.18
CA CYS A 17 -30.90 -6.23 -25.36
C CYS A 17 -30.54 -6.74 -26.77
N ARG A 18 -29.53 -6.12 -27.42
CA ARG A 18 -28.89 -6.64 -28.66
C ARG A 18 -28.44 -8.09 -28.45
N ILE A 19 -28.87 -9.00 -29.33
CA ILE A 19 -28.55 -10.44 -29.28
C ILE A 19 -27.09 -10.65 -29.70
N THR A 20 -26.16 -10.42 -28.77
CA THR A 20 -24.74 -10.72 -28.93
C THR A 20 -24.31 -11.71 -27.84
N PRO A 21 -23.51 -12.75 -28.18
CA PRO A 21 -23.00 -13.70 -27.20
C PRO A 21 -22.20 -12.95 -26.12
N TRP A 22 -22.33 -13.38 -24.86
CA TRP A 22 -21.61 -12.75 -23.76
C TRP A 22 -20.11 -13.06 -23.87
N PRO A 23 -19.21 -12.06 -23.91
CA PRO A 23 -17.79 -12.34 -24.13
C PRO A 23 -17.15 -13.11 -22.97
N GLY A 24 -17.58 -12.89 -21.73
CA GLY A 24 -17.11 -13.59 -20.53
C GLY A 24 -17.78 -14.94 -20.27
N ASN A 25 -18.00 -15.77 -21.29
CA ASN A 25 -18.71 -17.04 -21.12
C ASN A 25 -17.83 -18.10 -20.42
N ASN A 26 -16.53 -18.14 -20.77
CA ASN A 26 -15.51 -18.89 -20.08
C ASN A 26 -14.78 -17.98 -19.08
N THR A 27 -14.68 -18.39 -17.81
CA THR A 27 -14.07 -17.58 -16.74
C THR A 27 -12.55 -17.58 -16.80
N ARG A 28 -11.94 -18.57 -17.48
CA ARG A 28 -10.48 -18.68 -17.63
C ARG A 28 -9.96 -18.06 -18.92
N ASP A 29 -10.84 -17.85 -19.89
CA ASP A 29 -10.49 -17.37 -21.24
C ASP A 29 -11.63 -16.50 -21.77
N HIS A 30 -11.46 -15.19 -21.66
CA HIS A 30 -12.38 -14.21 -22.21
C HIS A 30 -11.64 -12.93 -22.58
N PRO A 31 -12.09 -12.20 -23.62
CA PRO A 31 -11.48 -10.93 -23.96
C PRO A 31 -11.70 -9.89 -22.86
N GLY A 32 -10.78 -8.92 -22.78
CA GLY A 32 -10.97 -7.71 -21.99
C GLY A 32 -12.19 -6.92 -22.45
N MET A 33 -12.95 -6.36 -21.53
CA MET A 33 -14.15 -5.57 -21.81
C MET A 33 -14.11 -4.26 -21.02
N ILE A 34 -14.36 -3.15 -21.71
CA ILE A 34 -14.55 -1.83 -21.10
C ILE A 34 -15.94 -1.35 -21.49
N GLN A 35 -16.73 -0.92 -20.51
CA GLN A 35 -18.06 -0.34 -20.72
C GLN A 35 -18.19 0.94 -19.89
N VAL A 36 -18.69 2.00 -20.51
CA VAL A 36 -18.95 3.28 -19.85
C VAL A 36 -20.47 3.45 -19.74
N TYR A 37 -20.98 3.69 -18.53
CA TYR A 37 -22.42 3.72 -18.24
C TYR A 37 -22.98 5.13 -18.01
N LEU A 38 -22.26 5.93 -17.25
CA LEU A 38 -22.63 7.30 -16.85
C LEU A 38 -21.54 8.28 -17.32
N GLY A 39 -21.78 9.59 -17.17
CA GLY A 39 -20.88 10.66 -17.57
C GLY A 39 -21.43 11.48 -18.73
N SER A 40 -20.59 12.34 -19.30
CA SER A 40 -20.93 13.31 -20.35
C SER A 40 -21.67 12.76 -21.58
N GLU A 41 -21.44 11.48 -21.93
CA GLU A 41 -22.09 10.79 -23.05
C GLU A 41 -23.17 9.79 -22.59
N GLY A 42 -23.41 9.70 -21.28
CA GLY A 42 -24.33 8.76 -20.64
C GLY A 42 -25.65 9.38 -20.20
N ALA A 43 -26.35 8.69 -19.31
CA ALA A 43 -27.61 9.18 -18.74
C ALA A 43 -27.37 10.37 -17.79
N LEU A 44 -28.24 11.38 -17.88
CA LEU A 44 -28.34 12.49 -16.95
C LEU A 44 -29.28 12.15 -15.78
N ASP A 45 -29.15 12.87 -14.67
CA ASP A 45 -30.10 12.81 -13.57
C ASP A 45 -31.48 13.37 -13.98
N VAL A 46 -32.51 13.14 -13.17
CA VAL A 46 -33.88 13.64 -13.38
C VAL A 46 -33.95 15.17 -13.48
N GLU A 47 -32.99 15.87 -12.87
CA GLU A 47 -32.83 17.33 -12.96
C GLU A 47 -32.02 17.78 -14.20
N GLY A 48 -31.63 16.86 -15.09
CA GLY A 48 -30.80 17.15 -16.27
C GLY A 48 -29.32 17.38 -15.95
N LYS A 49 -28.85 17.03 -14.75
CA LYS A 49 -27.45 17.19 -14.32
C LYS A 49 -26.60 15.97 -14.71
N GLU A 50 -25.34 16.22 -15.03
CA GLU A 50 -24.38 15.16 -15.35
C GLU A 50 -24.03 14.33 -14.09
N LEU A 51 -24.03 13.01 -14.23
CA LEU A 51 -23.62 12.07 -13.18
C LEU A 51 -22.15 11.66 -13.35
N PRO A 52 -21.44 11.31 -12.26
CA PRO A 52 -20.07 10.84 -12.34
C PRO A 52 -19.91 9.65 -13.29
N ARG A 53 -18.86 9.69 -14.13
CA ARG A 53 -18.58 8.62 -15.10
C ARG A 53 -18.31 7.29 -14.40
N LEU A 54 -19.15 6.30 -14.68
CA LEU A 54 -18.95 4.93 -14.21
C LEU A 54 -18.39 4.06 -15.33
N VAL A 55 -17.16 3.58 -15.14
CA VAL A 55 -16.49 2.67 -16.06
C VAL A 55 -16.44 1.28 -15.45
N TYR A 56 -17.08 0.32 -16.12
CA TYR A 56 -16.92 -1.10 -15.84
C TYR A 56 -15.79 -1.68 -16.67
N VAL A 57 -14.94 -2.47 -16.02
CA VAL A 57 -13.76 -3.08 -16.63
C VAL A 57 -13.74 -4.55 -16.24
N SER A 58 -13.93 -5.43 -17.22
CA SER A 58 -13.63 -6.85 -17.09
C SER A 58 -12.28 -7.10 -17.71
N ARG A 59 -11.33 -7.50 -16.87
CA ARG A 59 -9.93 -7.53 -17.22
C ARG A 59 -9.53 -8.81 -17.92
N GLU A 60 -8.53 -8.68 -18.79
CA GLU A 60 -7.36 -9.57 -18.73
C GLU A 60 -6.32 -8.98 -17.72
N LYS A 61 -6.09 -7.64 -17.67
CA LYS A 61 -5.62 -6.76 -16.54
C LYS A 61 -5.97 -5.24 -16.77
N ARG A 62 -5.38 -4.20 -16.13
CA ARG A 62 -6.03 -2.87 -15.77
C ARG A 62 -6.03 -1.75 -16.85
N PRO A 63 -7.02 -0.80 -16.88
CA PRO A 63 -7.17 0.24 -17.94
C PRO A 63 -6.74 1.66 -17.57
N VAL A 64 -6.64 2.48 -18.62
CA VAL A 64 -6.32 3.92 -18.61
C VAL A 64 -7.43 4.68 -19.35
N LEU A 65 -8.36 5.29 -18.63
CA LEU A 65 -9.48 6.03 -19.25
C LEU A 65 -9.64 7.45 -18.70
N THR A 66 -9.28 7.66 -17.43
CA THR A 66 -9.23 8.98 -16.81
C THR A 66 -7.90 9.16 -16.11
N ASN A 67 -7.19 10.22 -16.47
CA ASN A 67 -5.88 10.54 -15.89
C ASN A 67 -6.04 11.39 -14.62
N ALA A 68 -6.80 10.95 -13.60
CA ALA A 68 -6.94 11.63 -12.29
C ALA A 68 -5.70 11.51 -11.36
N PRO A 69 -5.07 12.61 -10.88
CA PRO A 69 -3.81 12.56 -10.11
C PRO A 69 -3.89 11.78 -8.79
N PHE A 70 -5.10 11.61 -8.24
CA PHE A 70 -5.37 10.84 -7.04
C PHE A 70 -6.28 9.65 -7.33
N MET A 71 -6.06 8.53 -6.63
CA MET A 71 -6.81 7.29 -6.78
C MET A 71 -7.28 6.78 -5.42
N LEU A 72 -8.59 6.67 -5.21
CA LEU A 72 -9.16 6.05 -4.02
C LEU A 72 -9.31 4.54 -4.24
N ASN A 73 -8.70 3.72 -3.38
CA ASN A 73 -8.91 2.28 -3.37
C ASN A 73 -9.98 1.88 -2.35
N LEU A 74 -10.91 1.01 -2.77
CA LEU A 74 -11.99 0.47 -1.94
C LEU A 74 -12.30 -0.98 -2.27
N ASP A 75 -12.56 -1.76 -1.22
CA ASP A 75 -13.06 -3.12 -1.31
C ASP A 75 -14.58 -3.20 -1.41
N CYS A 76 -15.09 -4.29 -1.97
CA CYS A 76 -16.52 -4.50 -2.24
C CYS A 76 -17.41 -4.59 -1.00
N ASP A 77 -16.84 -4.93 0.15
CA ASP A 77 -17.53 -4.97 1.44
C ASP A 77 -17.39 -3.67 2.24
N HIS A 78 -16.78 -2.65 1.64
CA HIS A 78 -16.66 -1.33 2.22
C HIS A 78 -17.42 -0.28 1.40
N TYR A 79 -18.02 0.68 2.10
CA TYR A 79 -18.75 1.78 1.50
C TYR A 79 -18.37 3.12 2.16
N LEU A 80 -18.59 4.21 1.42
CA LEU A 80 -18.45 5.57 1.90
C LEU A 80 -19.59 5.90 2.87
N ASN A 81 -19.27 6.05 4.15
CA ASN A 81 -20.24 6.45 5.17
C ASN A 81 -20.28 7.98 5.35
N ASN A 82 -19.19 8.70 5.04
CA ASN A 82 -19.14 10.16 5.08
C ASN A 82 -18.84 10.70 3.66
N SER A 83 -19.76 11.51 3.11
CA SER A 83 -19.57 12.14 1.79
C SER A 83 -18.41 13.16 1.77
N LYS A 84 -17.92 13.59 2.95
CA LYS A 84 -16.76 14.48 3.08
C LYS A 84 -15.41 13.76 3.02
N ALA A 85 -15.38 12.43 3.03
CA ALA A 85 -14.13 11.66 3.09
C ALA A 85 -13.12 12.05 1.99
N VAL A 86 -13.58 12.19 0.75
CA VAL A 86 -12.72 12.61 -0.38
C VAL A 86 -12.22 14.04 -0.17
N ARG A 87 -13.08 14.96 0.28
CA ARG A 87 -12.70 16.35 0.56
C ARG A 87 -11.65 16.43 1.67
N GLU A 88 -11.82 15.66 2.74
CA GLU A 88 -10.86 15.58 3.85
C GLU A 88 -9.50 15.05 3.38
N ALA A 89 -9.48 14.01 2.54
CA ALA A 89 -8.23 13.52 1.95
C ALA A 89 -7.53 14.61 1.11
N MET A 90 -8.31 15.37 0.33
CA MET A 90 -7.76 16.46 -0.48
C MET A 90 -7.16 17.59 0.38
N CYS A 91 -7.67 17.85 1.58
CA CYS A 91 -7.07 18.85 2.48
C CYS A 91 -5.59 18.56 2.76
N PHE A 92 -5.21 17.28 2.88
CA PHE A 92 -3.82 16.88 3.09
C PHE A 92 -3.01 16.81 1.81
N LEU A 93 -3.60 16.27 0.74
CA LEU A 93 -2.91 16.04 -0.54
C LEU A 93 -2.67 17.33 -1.33
N MET A 94 -3.55 18.32 -1.17
CA MET A 94 -3.45 19.63 -1.82
C MET A 94 -2.69 20.66 -0.99
N ASP A 95 -2.21 20.31 0.21
CA ASP A 95 -1.40 21.21 1.02
C ASP A 95 -0.08 21.54 0.27
N PRO A 96 0.24 22.82 0.00
CA PRO A 96 1.45 23.20 -0.73
C PRO A 96 2.76 22.77 -0.08
N GLN A 97 2.77 22.65 1.26
CA GLN A 97 3.96 22.29 2.05
C GLN A 97 4.06 20.79 2.28
N LEU A 98 2.95 20.15 2.68
CA LEU A 98 2.92 18.74 3.05
C LEU A 98 2.57 17.83 1.87
N GLY A 99 1.53 18.18 1.10
CA GLY A 99 0.88 17.33 0.10
C GLY A 99 1.83 16.79 -0.97
N LYS A 100 2.82 17.59 -1.39
CA LYS A 100 3.85 17.17 -2.37
C LYS A 100 4.66 15.94 -1.95
N LYS A 101 4.77 15.65 -0.65
CA LYS A 101 5.52 14.51 -0.11
C LYS A 101 4.63 13.36 0.35
N VAL A 102 3.31 13.51 0.24
CA VAL A 102 2.34 12.52 0.69
C VAL A 102 2.09 11.52 -0.44
N CYS A 103 2.32 10.24 -0.18
CA CYS A 103 2.01 9.18 -1.13
C CYS A 103 0.57 8.69 -1.02
N TYR A 104 0.01 8.66 0.18
CA TYR A 104 -1.38 8.30 0.37
C TYR A 104 -1.94 8.79 1.71
N VAL A 105 -3.27 8.94 1.78
CA VAL A 105 -4.03 9.20 3.00
C VAL A 105 -4.82 7.94 3.34
N GLN A 106 -4.51 7.32 4.48
CA GLN A 106 -5.17 6.12 5.00
C GLN A 106 -6.26 6.53 6.00
N PHE A 107 -7.45 5.96 5.84
CA PHE A 107 -8.54 6.11 6.80
C PHE A 107 -8.69 4.86 7.69
N PRO A 108 -9.20 5.00 8.93
CA PRO A 108 -9.57 3.86 9.77
C PRO A 108 -10.63 3.00 9.08
N GLN A 109 -10.41 1.68 9.04
CA GLN A 109 -11.47 0.75 8.67
C GLN A 109 -12.37 0.53 9.88
N ARG A 110 -13.66 0.84 9.73
CA ARG A 110 -14.68 0.59 10.76
C ARG A 110 -15.68 -0.40 10.21
N PHE A 111 -16.25 -1.21 11.10
CA PHE A 111 -17.16 -2.28 10.70
C PHE A 111 -18.53 -2.15 11.34
N ASP A 112 -19.56 -2.51 10.59
CA ASP A 112 -20.94 -2.65 11.06
C ASP A 112 -21.25 -4.12 11.43
N GLY A 113 -22.38 -4.33 12.11
CA GLY A 113 -22.86 -5.68 12.43
C GLY A 113 -22.05 -6.41 13.49
N ILE A 114 -21.22 -5.70 14.25
CA ILE A 114 -20.46 -6.28 15.36
C ILE A 114 -21.35 -6.36 16.61
N ASP A 115 -21.44 -7.55 17.19
CA ASP A 115 -22.17 -7.78 18.45
C ASP A 115 -21.64 -6.88 19.57
N ARG A 116 -22.51 -6.53 20.54
CA ARG A 116 -22.16 -5.71 21.70
C ARG A 116 -20.97 -6.28 22.48
N HIS A 117 -20.89 -7.61 22.57
CA HIS A 117 -19.82 -8.30 23.29
C HIS A 117 -18.56 -8.53 22.45
N ASP A 118 -18.52 -8.10 21.18
CA ASP A 118 -17.41 -8.24 20.20
C ASP A 118 -16.37 -9.31 20.57
N ARG A 119 -16.81 -10.57 20.74
CA ARG A 119 -15.99 -11.64 21.33
C ARG A 119 -14.74 -11.94 20.51
N TYR A 120 -14.80 -11.68 19.21
CA TYR A 120 -13.72 -11.95 18.27
C TYR A 120 -12.80 -10.75 18.03
N ALA A 121 -12.97 -9.67 18.80
CA ALA A 121 -12.19 -8.43 18.68
C ALA A 121 -12.14 -7.91 17.22
N ASN A 122 -13.26 -8.00 16.51
CA ASN A 122 -13.34 -7.66 15.09
C ASN A 122 -13.15 -6.16 14.83
N ARG A 123 -13.42 -5.31 15.83
CA ARG A 123 -13.18 -3.86 15.70
C ARG A 123 -11.71 -3.49 15.52
N ASN A 124 -10.79 -4.32 16.03
CA ASN A 124 -9.35 -4.11 15.98
C ASN A 124 -8.92 -2.67 16.36
N THR A 125 -9.55 -2.12 17.42
CA THR A 125 -9.38 -0.71 17.84
C THR A 125 -7.94 -0.42 18.26
N VAL A 126 -7.26 -1.36 18.91
CA VAL A 126 -5.85 -1.18 19.32
C VAL A 126 -4.95 -0.89 18.11
N PHE A 127 -5.14 -1.61 17.01
CA PHE A 127 -4.37 -1.40 15.80
C PHE A 127 -4.68 -0.04 15.14
N PHE A 128 -5.97 0.28 14.95
CA PHE A 128 -6.36 1.51 14.24
C PHE A 128 -6.26 2.77 15.09
N ASP A 129 -6.60 2.72 16.38
CA ASP A 129 -6.68 3.91 17.24
C ASP A 129 -5.42 4.17 18.06
N ILE A 130 -4.54 3.18 18.24
CA ILE A 130 -3.28 3.35 18.97
C ILE A 130 -2.09 3.24 18.01
N ASN A 131 -1.92 2.09 17.36
CA ASN A 131 -0.71 1.83 16.57
C ASN A 131 -0.63 2.75 15.35
N MET A 132 -1.68 2.82 14.52
CA MET A 132 -1.69 3.65 13.30
C MET A 132 -1.51 5.13 13.59
N LYS A 133 -2.15 5.67 14.63
CA LYS A 133 -1.95 7.05 15.07
C LYS A 133 -0.53 7.29 15.57
N GLY A 134 0.07 6.31 16.25
CA GLY A 134 1.47 6.38 16.67
C GLY A 134 2.45 6.45 15.49
N LEU A 135 2.21 5.68 14.44
CA LEU A 135 3.03 5.68 13.22
C LEU A 135 2.90 6.97 12.40
N ASP A 136 1.74 7.62 12.47
CA ASP A 136 1.49 8.91 11.79
C ASP A 136 2.48 10.01 12.24
N GLY A 137 2.90 9.99 13.51
CA GLY A 137 3.92 10.91 14.03
C GLY A 137 5.34 10.66 13.49
N VAL A 138 5.61 9.51 12.88
CA VAL A 138 6.94 9.11 12.39
C VAL A 138 7.05 9.35 10.90
N GLN A 139 6.52 8.45 10.07
CA GLN A 139 6.54 8.58 8.61
C GLN A 139 5.15 8.39 8.00
N GLY A 140 4.18 7.92 8.79
CA GLY A 140 2.80 7.70 8.37
C GLY A 140 2.32 6.27 8.65
N PRO A 141 1.01 6.01 8.60
CA PRO A 141 0.44 4.67 8.75
C PRO A 141 0.84 3.73 7.61
N VAL A 142 0.80 2.42 7.85
CA VAL A 142 0.98 1.42 6.78
C VAL A 142 -0.30 1.28 5.94
N TYR A 143 -0.16 0.90 4.67
CA TYR A 143 -1.31 0.61 3.81
C TYR A 143 -1.96 -0.74 4.16
N VAL A 144 -3.29 -0.75 4.28
CA VAL A 144 -4.08 -1.89 4.82
C VAL A 144 -5.19 -2.37 3.87
N GLY A 145 -5.07 -2.09 2.58
CA GLY A 145 -5.92 -2.70 1.55
C GLY A 145 -7.16 -1.90 1.12
N THR A 146 -7.75 -1.06 1.98
CA THR A 146 -8.97 -0.28 1.61
C THR A 146 -9.02 1.08 2.30
N GLY A 147 -9.88 1.97 1.80
CA GLY A 147 -10.11 3.30 2.37
C GLY A 147 -8.88 4.20 2.28
N CYS A 148 -8.19 4.17 1.14
CA CYS A 148 -6.90 4.83 0.97
C CYS A 148 -6.85 5.65 -0.33
N VAL A 149 -6.51 6.93 -0.22
CA VAL A 149 -6.37 7.84 -1.38
C VAL A 149 -4.90 7.99 -1.73
N PHE A 150 -4.49 7.39 -2.85
CA PHE A 150 -3.12 7.39 -3.35
C PHE A 150 -2.83 8.57 -4.28
N ASN A 151 -1.62 9.10 -4.18
CA ASN A 151 -1.00 9.91 -5.21
C ASN A 151 -0.50 8.98 -6.33
N ARG A 152 -0.95 9.24 -7.57
CA ARG A 152 -0.58 8.46 -8.75
C ARG A 152 0.93 8.39 -8.95
N GLN A 153 1.62 9.52 -8.88
CA GLN A 153 3.06 9.57 -9.16
C GLN A 153 3.85 8.69 -8.19
N ALA A 154 3.43 8.68 -6.92
CA ALA A 154 4.00 7.81 -5.91
C ALA A 154 3.75 6.32 -6.24
N LEU A 155 2.55 5.97 -6.71
CA LEU A 155 2.20 4.59 -7.09
C LEU A 155 2.93 4.12 -8.35
N TYR A 156 3.21 5.03 -9.29
CA TYR A 156 4.07 4.78 -10.45
C TYR A 156 5.55 4.67 -10.09
N GLY A 157 5.88 4.92 -8.82
CA GLY A 157 7.20 4.72 -8.26
C GLY A 157 8.18 5.83 -8.55
N TYR A 158 7.70 7.04 -8.85
CA TYR A 158 8.55 8.22 -8.84
C TYR A 158 9.02 8.52 -7.42
N ASP A 159 10.18 9.17 -7.32
CA ASP A 159 10.70 9.63 -6.03
C ASP A 159 9.95 10.89 -5.57
N PRO A 160 9.82 11.12 -4.26
CA PRO A 160 9.21 12.34 -3.76
C PRO A 160 10.04 13.56 -4.19
N PRO A 161 9.39 14.70 -4.49
CA PRO A 161 10.09 15.91 -4.91
C PRO A 161 11.12 16.33 -3.86
N VAL A 162 12.32 16.70 -4.34
CA VAL A 162 13.42 17.13 -3.49
C VAL A 162 13.01 18.46 -2.83
N SER A 163 12.91 18.49 -1.51
CA SER A 163 12.70 19.78 -0.83
C SER A 163 13.90 20.69 -1.05
N GLU A 164 13.63 21.94 -1.40
CA GLU A 164 14.59 23.02 -1.21
C GLU A 164 15.11 22.95 0.23
N LYS A 165 16.43 22.89 0.37
CA LYS A 165 17.05 22.92 1.69
C LYS A 165 16.63 24.23 2.34
N ARG A 166 15.96 24.15 3.50
CA ARG A 166 15.82 25.33 4.35
C ARG A 166 17.22 25.92 4.53
N PRO A 167 17.43 27.23 4.26
CA PRO A 167 18.69 27.86 4.63
C PRO A 167 18.91 27.56 6.11
N LYS A 168 20.09 27.02 6.44
CA LYS A 168 20.45 26.82 7.85
C LYS A 168 20.33 28.21 8.49
N MET A 169 19.47 28.35 9.49
CA MET A 169 19.55 29.51 10.36
C MET A 169 20.92 29.42 11.04
N THR A 170 21.84 30.26 10.59
CA THR A 170 23.00 30.61 11.41
C THR A 170 22.44 31.45 12.55
N CYS A 171 22.49 30.91 13.76
CA CYS A 171 22.27 31.73 14.94
C CYS A 171 23.49 32.64 15.08
N ASP A 172 23.34 33.92 14.73
CA ASP A 172 24.37 34.95 14.94
C ASP A 172 24.43 35.41 16.42
N CYS A 173 24.13 34.53 17.36
CA CYS A 173 24.01 34.86 18.78
C CYS A 173 24.72 33.85 19.68
N TRP A 174 26.05 33.72 19.52
CA TRP A 174 26.93 33.35 20.64
C TRP A 174 28.39 33.83 20.42
N PRO A 175 29.08 34.45 21.41
CA PRO A 175 30.48 34.86 21.29
C PRO A 175 31.44 33.66 21.21
N SER A 176 32.59 33.88 20.56
CA SER A 176 33.53 32.86 20.05
C SER A 176 34.27 31.99 21.07
N TRP A 177 33.89 31.99 22.36
CA TRP A 177 34.63 31.26 23.40
C TRP A 177 34.01 29.90 23.77
N CYS A 178 32.76 29.61 23.39
CA CYS A 178 32.06 28.39 23.84
C CYS A 178 31.93 27.27 22.79
N CYS A 179 32.88 27.17 21.83
CA CYS A 179 32.83 26.19 20.74
C CYS A 179 33.98 25.16 20.78
N CYS A 180 34.31 24.63 21.97
CA CYS A 180 35.39 23.64 22.15
C CYS A 180 34.95 22.18 22.35
N CYS A 181 33.68 21.82 22.08
CA CYS A 181 33.21 20.44 22.35
C CYS A 181 32.44 19.74 21.23
N CYS A 182 32.67 20.04 19.94
CA CYS A 182 32.13 19.24 18.84
C CYS A 182 33.00 19.26 17.56
N GLY A 183 33.91 18.29 17.43
CA GLY A 183 34.22 17.57 16.18
C GLY A 183 34.83 18.35 15.00
N GLY A 184 36.15 18.47 15.00
CA GLY A 184 36.96 19.18 14.01
C GLY A 184 36.85 18.71 12.54
N SER A 185 36.85 19.69 11.65
CA SER A 185 36.98 19.55 10.20
C SER A 185 38.45 19.41 9.79
N ARG A 186 38.87 18.22 9.33
CA ARG A 186 40.20 18.02 8.73
C ARG A 186 40.25 18.57 7.29
N LYS A 187 40.89 19.73 7.11
CA LYS A 187 41.43 20.18 5.82
C LYS A 187 42.52 19.20 5.37
N LYS A 188 42.39 18.59 4.18
CA LYS A 188 43.48 17.81 3.55
C LYS A 188 44.45 18.77 2.85
N SER A 189 45.68 18.86 3.38
CA SER A 189 46.84 19.38 2.65
C SER A 189 47.36 18.33 1.67
N LYS A 190 47.81 18.78 0.50
CA LYS A 190 48.51 17.96 -0.51
C LYS A 190 49.93 17.69 -0.02
N SER A 191 50.35 16.43 -0.01
CA SER A 191 51.76 16.03 0.05
C SER A 191 52.00 14.89 -0.93
N LYS A 192 53.00 15.05 -1.80
CA LYS A 192 53.62 14.01 -2.64
C LYS A 192 54.71 13.34 -1.78
N ASN A 193 54.75 12.00 -1.69
CA ASN A 193 55.75 11.16 -2.37
C ASN A 193 55.75 9.68 -1.90
N LYS A 194 56.14 8.83 -2.85
CA LYS A 194 56.81 7.50 -2.80
C LYS A 194 56.14 6.31 -2.12
N GLY A 195 56.18 5.19 -2.85
CA GLY A 195 55.42 3.99 -2.56
C GLY A 195 56.13 2.92 -1.78
N GLN A 196 55.35 1.91 -1.41
CA GLN A 196 55.80 0.56 -1.11
C GLN A 196 54.61 -0.39 -1.34
N ARG A 197 54.92 -1.52 -2.01
CA ARG A 197 54.01 -2.61 -2.33
C ARG A 197 53.60 -3.37 -1.06
N SER A 198 52.34 -3.77 -0.96
CA SER A 198 51.87 -4.97 -0.25
C SER A 198 50.43 -5.27 -0.74
N LEU A 199 50.22 -6.21 -1.67
CA LEU A 199 49.94 -7.64 -1.47
C LEU A 199 48.65 -7.92 -0.67
N LEU A 200 47.49 -7.70 -1.32
CA LEU A 200 46.24 -8.47 -1.26
C LEU A 200 45.07 -7.57 -1.71
N GLY A 201 44.70 -7.66 -2.99
CA GLY A 201 43.61 -6.86 -3.55
C GLY A 201 43.15 -7.42 -4.89
N GLY A 202 42.23 -8.38 -4.85
CA GLY A 202 41.60 -8.96 -6.03
C GLY A 202 40.27 -9.60 -5.68
N LEU A 203 39.20 -8.81 -5.69
CA LEU A 203 37.86 -9.12 -6.20
C LEU A 203 36.93 -7.93 -5.87
N PHE A 204 35.92 -7.71 -6.70
CA PHE A 204 34.89 -6.65 -6.71
C PHE A 204 35.16 -5.41 -7.60
N PRO A 205 34.47 -5.28 -8.76
CA PRO A 205 34.49 -4.07 -9.56
C PRO A 205 33.62 -2.98 -8.94
N ARG A 206 34.22 -1.81 -8.74
CA ARG A 206 33.62 -0.61 -8.14
C ARG A 206 32.86 0.19 -9.21
N LYS A 207 31.52 0.18 -9.19
CA LYS A 207 30.68 1.06 -10.04
C LYS A 207 30.97 2.54 -9.78
N LYS A 208 31.31 3.29 -10.83
CA LYS A 208 31.50 4.76 -10.82
C LYS A 208 30.16 5.47 -10.58
N LYS A 209 30.15 6.42 -9.64
CA LYS A 209 29.10 7.44 -9.44
C LYS A 209 29.22 8.48 -10.56
N MET A 210 28.18 8.68 -11.37
CA MET A 210 28.03 9.88 -12.20
C MET A 210 27.54 11.06 -11.34
N MET A 211 28.26 12.17 -11.40
CA MET A 211 27.88 13.46 -10.82
C MET A 211 26.82 14.12 -11.73
N GLY A 212 25.70 14.55 -11.14
CA GLY A 212 24.67 15.32 -11.86
C GLY A 212 25.17 16.73 -12.19
N LYS A 213 25.06 17.13 -13.46
CA LYS A 213 25.26 18.53 -13.90
C LYS A 213 23.92 19.29 -13.83
N ASN A 214 23.96 20.47 -13.21
CA ASN A 214 22.88 21.45 -13.19
C ASN A 214 22.79 22.17 -14.55
N TYR A 215 21.60 22.28 -15.13
CA TYR A 215 21.34 23.18 -16.26
C TYR A 215 20.82 24.53 -15.75
N LYS A 216 21.55 25.61 -16.05
CA LYS A 216 21.06 26.99 -15.98
C LYS A 216 20.61 27.42 -17.37
N ARG A 217 19.39 27.95 -17.46
CA ARG A 217 18.81 28.55 -18.67
C ARG A 217 19.45 29.93 -18.89
N LYS A 218 19.95 30.23 -20.10
CA LYS A 218 20.32 31.60 -20.52
C LYS A 218 19.66 31.94 -21.85
N GLY A 219 19.17 33.17 -21.94
CA GLY A 219 18.32 33.69 -23.00
C GLY A 219 19.04 34.18 -24.26
N SER A 220 18.19 34.63 -25.18
CA SER A 220 18.38 35.02 -26.59
C SER A 220 19.49 36.04 -26.90
N GLY A 221 20.15 35.84 -28.06
CA GLY A 221 20.99 36.79 -28.79
C GLY A 221 21.51 36.17 -30.10
N SER A 222 21.60 36.95 -31.16
CA SER A 222 21.56 36.58 -32.59
C SER A 222 22.91 36.43 -33.31
N VAL A 223 22.92 35.54 -34.33
CA VAL A 223 23.53 35.63 -35.69
C VAL A 223 25.05 35.41 -35.88
N PHE A 224 25.33 34.22 -36.44
CA PHE A 224 26.33 33.76 -37.44
C PHE A 224 27.84 34.10 -37.32
N GLU A 225 28.64 33.03 -37.14
CA GLU A 225 29.93 32.84 -37.83
C GLU A 225 30.07 31.34 -38.17
N LEU A 226 30.52 31.04 -39.39
CA LEU A 226 30.30 29.78 -40.08
C LEU A 226 31.52 28.86 -39.93
N GLU A 227 31.76 28.29 -38.75
CA GLU A 227 32.83 27.31 -38.52
C GLU A 227 32.59 26.47 -37.25
N GLU A 228 31.42 25.82 -37.15
CA GLU A 228 31.09 24.96 -35.99
C GLU A 228 30.12 23.81 -36.34
N ILE A 229 30.21 23.25 -37.54
CA ILE A 229 29.33 22.14 -37.97
C ILE A 229 29.87 20.76 -37.55
N GLU A 230 31.15 20.63 -37.16
CA GLU A 230 31.72 19.31 -36.84
C GLU A 230 31.62 18.92 -35.34
N GLU A 231 31.61 19.87 -34.40
CA GLU A 231 31.36 19.60 -32.97
C GLU A 231 29.86 19.56 -32.59
N GLY A 232 28.98 20.01 -33.49
CA GLY A 232 27.52 19.98 -33.30
C GLY A 232 26.89 18.59 -33.52
N LEU A 233 27.53 17.72 -34.30
CA LEU A 233 27.00 16.39 -34.65
C LEU A 233 27.26 15.33 -33.56
N GLU A 234 28.40 15.36 -32.87
CA GLU A 234 28.68 14.42 -31.78
C GLU A 234 27.78 14.66 -30.56
N GLY A 235 27.47 15.93 -30.26
CA GLY A 235 26.51 16.30 -29.22
C GLY A 235 25.06 15.93 -29.57
N TYR A 236 24.70 16.01 -30.86
CA TYR A 236 23.37 15.61 -31.34
C TYR A 236 23.19 14.09 -31.28
N GLU A 237 24.20 13.32 -31.66
CA GLU A 237 24.17 11.86 -31.52
C GLU A 237 24.14 11.40 -30.06
N GLU A 238 24.88 12.04 -29.16
CA GLU A 238 24.80 11.71 -27.72
C GLU A 238 23.46 12.12 -27.11
N LEU A 239 22.88 13.25 -27.53
CA LEU A 239 21.54 13.68 -27.11
C LEU A 239 20.46 12.73 -27.64
N GLU A 240 20.52 12.34 -28.91
CA GLU A 240 19.63 11.34 -29.50
C GLU A 240 19.80 9.98 -28.84
N LYS A 241 21.03 9.50 -28.64
CA LYS A 241 21.29 8.26 -27.88
C LYS A 241 20.77 8.36 -26.45
N SER A 242 20.91 9.49 -25.77
CA SER A 242 20.39 9.69 -24.41
C SER A 242 18.85 9.75 -24.36
N SER A 243 18.23 10.39 -25.35
CA SER A 243 16.78 10.48 -25.51
C SER A 243 16.16 9.12 -25.85
N LEU A 244 16.76 8.38 -26.78
CA LEU A 244 16.39 7.03 -27.15
C LEU A 244 16.60 6.04 -25.99
N MET A 245 17.69 6.17 -25.23
CA MET A 245 17.91 5.39 -24.01
C MET A 245 16.90 5.74 -22.92
N SER A 246 16.49 7.02 -22.81
CA SER A 246 15.44 7.46 -21.90
C SER A 246 14.08 6.86 -22.30
N GLN A 247 13.72 6.90 -23.59
CA GLN A 247 12.48 6.30 -24.10
C GLN A 247 12.45 4.77 -23.87
N LYS A 248 13.54 4.06 -24.19
CA LYS A 248 13.65 2.62 -23.91
C LYS A 248 13.52 2.28 -22.43
N ASN A 249 14.01 3.14 -21.54
CA ASN A 249 13.83 2.97 -20.10
C ASN A 249 12.36 3.16 -19.68
N PHE A 250 11.66 4.14 -20.24
CA PHE A 250 10.23 4.33 -19.99
C PHE A 250 9.39 3.16 -20.54
N GLU A 251 9.69 2.66 -21.73
CA GLU A 251 9.02 1.49 -22.31
C GLU A 251 9.23 0.23 -21.45
N LYS A 252 10.47 0.00 -21.00
CA LYS A 252 10.77 -1.10 -20.08
C LYS A 252 10.02 -0.95 -18.75
N ARG A 253 9.83 0.27 -18.26
CA ARG A 253 9.22 0.53 -16.97
C ARG A 253 7.69 0.47 -17.00
N PHE A 254 7.07 1.15 -17.98
CA PHE A 254 5.63 1.36 -18.06
C PHE A 254 4.92 0.53 -19.14
N GLY A 255 5.66 -0.08 -20.06
CA GLY A 255 5.13 -0.86 -21.18
C GLY A 255 5.20 -0.12 -22.52
N GLN A 256 4.68 -0.76 -23.57
CA GLN A 256 4.88 -0.32 -24.95
C GLN A 256 3.94 0.80 -25.42
N SER A 257 2.87 1.14 -24.67
CA SER A 257 1.91 2.17 -25.11
C SER A 257 2.50 3.58 -24.94
N PRO A 258 2.80 4.31 -26.03
CA PRO A 258 3.34 5.67 -25.94
C PRO A 258 2.30 6.64 -25.36
N VAL A 259 1.00 6.38 -25.61
CA VAL A 259 -0.11 7.16 -25.06
C VAL A 259 -0.14 7.05 -23.54
N PHE A 260 0.04 5.83 -23.01
CA PHE A 260 0.11 5.64 -21.57
C PHE A 260 1.34 6.31 -20.96
N ILE A 261 2.52 6.13 -21.56
CA ILE A 261 3.76 6.78 -21.09
C ILE A 261 3.58 8.30 -21.05
N ALA A 262 3.10 8.91 -22.13
CA ALA A 262 2.83 10.35 -22.19
C ALA A 262 1.85 10.79 -21.10
N SER A 263 0.78 10.02 -20.89
CA SER A 263 -0.19 10.29 -19.82
C SER A 263 0.43 10.26 -18.42
N THR A 264 1.45 9.41 -18.18
CA THR A 264 2.13 9.35 -16.87
C THR A 264 3.03 10.55 -16.59
N LEU A 265 3.53 11.22 -17.63
CA LEU A 265 4.39 12.39 -17.52
C LEU A 265 3.61 13.68 -17.19
N MET A 266 2.29 13.66 -17.33
CA MET A 266 1.42 14.77 -16.95
C MET A 266 1.14 14.75 -15.43
N GLU A 267 1.87 15.57 -14.66
CA GLU A 267 1.75 15.61 -13.20
C GLU A 267 0.34 16.00 -12.72
N GLU A 268 -0.25 17.03 -13.32
CA GLU A 268 -1.61 17.52 -13.00
C GLU A 268 -2.72 16.59 -13.51
N GLY A 269 -2.34 15.54 -14.26
CA GLY A 269 -3.28 14.64 -14.90
C GLY A 269 -3.95 15.24 -16.14
N GLY A 270 -5.13 14.72 -16.49
CA GLY A 270 -5.84 15.10 -17.72
C GLY A 270 -5.37 14.33 -18.96
N LEU A 271 -6.10 14.52 -20.06
CA LEU A 271 -5.77 13.93 -21.36
C LEU A 271 -5.03 14.96 -22.22
N PRO A 272 -4.06 14.55 -23.06
CA PRO A 272 -3.43 15.45 -24.02
C PRO A 272 -4.47 16.09 -24.97
N GLU A 273 -4.25 17.34 -25.35
CA GLU A 273 -5.12 18.05 -26.31
C GLU A 273 -5.16 17.32 -27.67
N GLY A 274 -6.37 17.15 -28.24
CA GLY A 274 -6.58 16.48 -29.53
C GLY A 274 -6.78 14.96 -29.47
N THR A 275 -6.91 14.36 -28.29
CA THR A 275 -7.09 12.90 -28.16
C THR A 275 -8.53 12.46 -28.52
N ASN A 276 -8.67 11.53 -29.48
CA ASN A 276 -9.98 11.01 -29.89
C ASN A 276 -10.50 9.93 -28.89
N PRO A 277 -11.77 10.00 -28.42
CA PRO A 277 -12.34 9.01 -27.50
C PRO A 277 -12.29 7.57 -28.02
N SER A 278 -12.48 7.38 -29.34
CA SER A 278 -12.48 6.04 -29.96
C SER A 278 -11.09 5.39 -29.96
N THR A 279 -10.04 6.19 -30.15
CA THR A 279 -8.65 5.71 -30.07
C THR A 279 -8.25 5.45 -28.62
N LEU A 280 -8.75 6.23 -27.66
CA LEU A 280 -8.52 5.99 -26.23
C LEU A 280 -9.08 4.66 -25.76
N ILE A 281 -10.28 4.26 -26.22
CA ILE A 281 -10.85 2.97 -25.85
C ILE A 281 -9.99 1.82 -26.43
N LYS A 282 -9.50 1.94 -27.67
CA LYS A 282 -8.59 0.95 -28.26
C LYS A 282 -7.27 0.84 -27.49
N GLU A 283 -6.66 1.96 -27.16
CA GLU A 283 -5.44 2.00 -26.33
C GLU A 283 -5.69 1.43 -24.94
N ALA A 284 -6.81 1.77 -24.30
CA ALA A 284 -7.19 1.22 -23.01
C ALA A 284 -7.38 -0.31 -23.09
N ILE A 285 -7.95 -0.82 -24.19
CA ILE A 285 -8.05 -2.27 -24.47
C ILE A 285 -6.67 -2.91 -24.63
N HIS A 286 -5.72 -2.21 -25.28
CA HIS A 286 -4.35 -2.71 -25.42
C HIS A 286 -3.61 -2.77 -24.07
N VAL A 287 -3.71 -1.72 -23.24
CA VAL A 287 -3.06 -1.66 -21.92
C VAL A 287 -3.62 -2.69 -20.93
N ILE A 288 -4.88 -3.13 -21.11
CA ILE A 288 -5.51 -4.17 -20.28
C ILE A 288 -5.21 -5.61 -20.72
N SER A 289 -4.41 -5.80 -21.77
CA SER A 289 -4.12 -7.15 -22.29
C SER A 289 -3.25 -7.97 -21.33
N CYS A 290 -3.37 -9.31 -21.38
CA CYS A 290 -2.58 -10.20 -20.50
C CYS A 290 -1.07 -10.00 -20.63
N GLY A 291 -0.60 -9.77 -21.86
CA GLY A 291 0.80 -9.65 -22.20
C GLY A 291 1.41 -8.27 -21.89
N TYR A 292 0.60 -7.27 -21.51
CA TYR A 292 1.11 -5.90 -21.35
C TYR A 292 2.14 -5.77 -20.21
N GLU A 293 1.95 -6.55 -19.14
CA GLU A 293 2.88 -6.56 -18.00
C GLU A 293 4.14 -7.38 -18.28
N GLU A 294 4.18 -8.16 -19.36
CA GLU A 294 5.33 -9.00 -19.70
C GLU A 294 6.56 -8.15 -20.03
N LYS A 295 7.70 -8.52 -19.43
CA LYS A 295 8.98 -7.80 -19.57
C LYS A 295 8.98 -6.36 -19.05
N THR A 296 7.91 -5.92 -18.39
CA THR A 296 7.86 -4.61 -17.73
C THR A 296 8.26 -4.67 -16.24
N GLU A 297 8.31 -3.50 -15.60
CA GLU A 297 8.54 -3.35 -14.16
C GLU A 297 7.23 -3.28 -13.33
N TRP A 298 6.07 -3.43 -13.98
CA TRP A 298 4.78 -3.56 -13.30
C TRP A 298 4.78 -4.74 -12.33
N GLY A 299 4.28 -4.50 -11.12
CA GLY A 299 4.26 -5.51 -10.06
C GLY A 299 5.59 -5.75 -9.36
N LYS A 300 6.71 -5.32 -9.94
CA LYS A 300 8.06 -5.48 -9.36
C LYS A 300 8.51 -4.20 -8.66
N GLU A 301 8.41 -3.08 -9.37
CA GLU A 301 8.84 -1.76 -8.90
C GLU A 301 7.74 -0.70 -9.05
N VAL A 302 6.76 -0.94 -9.93
CA VAL A 302 5.68 -0.02 -10.29
C VAL A 302 4.32 -0.63 -9.92
N GLY A 303 3.43 0.19 -9.34
CA GLY A 303 2.10 -0.25 -8.94
C GLY A 303 2.08 -1.01 -7.61
N TRP A 304 1.09 -1.88 -7.46
CA TRP A 304 1.02 -2.81 -6.33
C TRP A 304 2.06 -3.91 -6.52
N ILE A 305 2.80 -4.24 -5.46
CA ILE A 305 3.93 -5.18 -5.55
C ILE A 305 3.42 -6.62 -5.50
N TYR A 306 3.78 -7.42 -6.50
CA TYR A 306 3.35 -8.81 -6.64
C TYR A 306 4.23 -9.76 -5.80
N GLY A 307 3.71 -10.95 -5.55
CA GLY A 307 4.50 -12.05 -4.97
C GLY A 307 4.35 -12.27 -3.47
N SER A 308 3.41 -11.58 -2.81
CA SER A 308 2.98 -11.87 -1.44
C SER A 308 1.47 -11.82 -1.34
N VAL A 309 0.89 -12.63 -0.45
CA VAL A 309 -0.54 -12.58 -0.09
C VAL A 309 -0.93 -11.26 0.60
N THR A 310 0.06 -10.52 1.13
CA THR A 310 -0.12 -9.23 1.79
C THR A 310 0.57 -8.12 0.99
N GLU A 311 0.22 -7.97 -0.28
CA GLU A 311 0.80 -6.99 -1.19
C GLU A 311 0.59 -5.54 -0.73
N ASP A 312 -0.45 -5.29 0.06
CA ASP A 312 -0.85 -4.02 0.62
C ASP A 312 0.24 -3.45 1.55
N ILE A 313 0.65 -4.19 2.58
CA ILE A 313 1.73 -3.74 3.48
C ILE A 313 3.05 -3.57 2.70
N LEU A 314 3.35 -4.50 1.78
CA LEU A 314 4.56 -4.48 0.98
C LEU A 314 4.63 -3.24 0.06
N THR A 315 3.50 -2.88 -0.56
CA THR A 315 3.40 -1.70 -1.42
C THR A 315 3.65 -0.42 -0.62
N GLY A 316 3.02 -0.28 0.55
CA GLY A 316 3.27 0.85 1.45
C GLY A 316 4.74 0.94 1.90
N PHE A 317 5.31 -0.18 2.34
CA PHE A 317 6.72 -0.27 2.75
C PHE A 317 7.68 0.18 1.65
N LYS A 318 7.45 -0.25 0.41
CA LYS A 318 8.26 0.13 -0.75
C LYS A 318 8.21 1.64 -1.01
N MET A 319 7.04 2.25 -0.93
CA MET A 319 6.87 3.70 -1.10
C MET A 319 7.57 4.47 0.03
N HIS A 320 7.45 4.03 1.28
CA HIS A 320 8.12 4.64 2.43
C HIS A 320 9.66 4.51 2.32
N CYS A 321 10.18 3.41 1.76
CA CYS A 321 11.60 3.25 1.49
C CYS A 321 12.16 4.28 0.51
N ARG A 322 11.36 4.72 -0.48
CA ARG A 322 11.71 5.80 -1.43
C ARG A 322 11.67 7.19 -0.77
N GLY A 323 11.11 7.30 0.44
CA GLY A 323 11.04 8.52 1.25
C GLY A 323 9.72 9.26 1.18
N TRP A 324 8.69 8.64 0.59
CA TRP A 324 7.34 9.15 0.69
C TRP A 324 6.82 9.06 2.12
N LYS A 325 5.85 9.91 2.46
CA LYS A 325 5.12 9.89 3.72
C LYS A 325 3.67 9.54 3.49
N SER A 326 3.04 8.84 4.40
CA SER A 326 1.58 8.68 4.43
C SER A 326 0.97 9.51 5.56
N ILE A 327 -0.34 9.68 5.53
CA ILE A 327 -1.10 10.41 6.56
C ILE A 327 -2.25 9.53 7.04
N TYR A 328 -2.48 9.54 8.35
CA TYR A 328 -3.63 8.88 8.97
C TYR A 328 -4.76 9.87 9.26
N CYS A 329 -5.86 9.79 8.50
CA CYS A 329 -7.01 10.67 8.67
C CYS A 329 -8.14 9.95 9.41
N SER A 330 -8.39 10.32 10.67
CA SER A 330 -9.45 9.76 11.52
C SER A 330 -10.53 10.81 11.83
N PRO A 331 -11.50 11.04 10.92
CA PRO A 331 -12.61 11.96 11.18
C PRO A 331 -13.54 11.43 12.28
N GLU A 332 -14.28 12.35 12.91
CA GLU A 332 -15.25 12.03 13.97
C GLU A 332 -16.32 11.04 13.48
N ARG A 333 -16.90 11.30 12.30
CA ARG A 333 -17.72 10.32 11.59
C ARG A 333 -16.81 9.44 10.74
N ALA A 334 -16.80 8.14 11.03
CA ALA A 334 -16.08 7.15 10.24
C ALA A 334 -16.32 7.34 8.73
N ALA A 335 -15.25 7.61 7.99
CA ALA A 335 -15.32 7.88 6.56
C ALA A 335 -15.77 6.67 5.75
N PHE A 336 -15.24 5.51 6.11
CA PHE A 336 -15.51 4.24 5.47
C PHE A 336 -16.02 3.25 6.50
N LYS A 337 -17.03 2.49 6.11
CA LYS A 337 -17.57 1.38 6.90
C LYS A 337 -17.63 0.13 6.05
N GLY A 338 -17.46 -1.03 6.66
CA GLY A 338 -17.61 -2.31 5.98
C GLY A 338 -18.25 -3.38 6.83
N SER A 339 -18.47 -4.55 6.23
CA SER A 339 -19.03 -5.71 6.93
C SER A 339 -17.91 -6.57 7.53
N ALA A 340 -17.93 -6.79 8.85
CA ALA A 340 -16.98 -7.69 9.51
C ALA A 340 -17.37 -9.17 9.35
N PRO A 341 -16.40 -10.11 9.41
CA PRO A 341 -16.71 -11.53 9.55
C PRO A 341 -17.51 -11.81 10.83
N ILE A 342 -18.64 -12.50 10.71
CA ILE A 342 -19.53 -12.78 11.85
C ILE A 342 -19.12 -14.08 12.56
N ASN A 343 -18.50 -15.01 11.85
CA ASN A 343 -18.10 -16.31 12.39
C ASN A 343 -16.60 -16.34 12.76
N LEU A 344 -16.24 -17.24 13.69
CA LEU A 344 -14.86 -17.40 14.13
C LEU A 344 -13.96 -18.02 13.05
N SER A 345 -14.52 -18.92 12.23
CA SER A 345 -13.78 -19.63 11.18
C SER A 345 -13.19 -18.67 10.15
N ASP A 346 -14.00 -17.79 9.58
CA ASP A 346 -13.58 -16.80 8.60
C ASP A 346 -12.61 -15.81 9.22
N ARG A 347 -12.83 -15.45 10.49
CA ARG A 347 -11.90 -14.58 11.22
C ARG A 347 -10.53 -15.23 11.41
N LEU A 348 -10.47 -16.50 11.80
CA LEU A 348 -9.19 -17.23 11.92
C LEU A 348 -8.52 -17.44 10.56
N HIS A 349 -9.28 -17.76 9.51
CA HIS A 349 -8.74 -17.82 8.15
C HIS A 349 -8.18 -16.48 7.69
N GLN A 350 -8.81 -15.36 8.03
CA GLN A 350 -8.30 -14.03 7.73
C GLN A 350 -6.97 -13.77 8.44
N VAL A 351 -6.88 -14.06 9.74
CA VAL A 351 -5.64 -13.89 10.53
C VAL A 351 -4.53 -14.82 10.01
N LEU A 352 -4.87 -16.05 9.63
CA LEU A 352 -3.94 -17.00 9.01
C LEU A 352 -3.36 -16.43 7.71
N ARG A 353 -4.19 -15.84 6.84
CA ARG A 353 -3.72 -15.22 5.58
C ARG A 353 -2.77 -14.05 5.83
N TRP A 354 -3.08 -13.20 6.81
CA TRP A 354 -2.20 -12.09 7.19
C TRP A 354 -0.86 -12.58 7.72
N ALA A 355 -0.88 -13.59 8.60
CA ALA A 355 0.34 -14.18 9.14
C ALA A 355 1.19 -14.87 8.06
N LEU A 356 0.56 -15.58 7.13
CA LEU A 356 1.24 -16.24 6.02
C LEU A 356 1.90 -15.21 5.10
N GLY A 357 1.19 -14.16 4.70
CA GLY A 357 1.77 -13.08 3.88
C GLY A 357 2.93 -12.36 4.57
N SER A 358 2.82 -12.15 5.89
CA SER A 358 3.89 -11.60 6.71
C SER A 358 5.15 -12.47 6.71
N VAL A 359 4.99 -13.80 6.84
CA VAL A 359 6.11 -14.77 6.77
C VAL A 359 6.72 -14.81 5.35
N GLU A 360 5.90 -14.74 4.30
CA GLU A 360 6.39 -14.64 2.92
C GLU A 360 7.24 -13.38 2.71
N ILE A 361 6.78 -12.22 3.20
CA ILE A 361 7.56 -10.96 3.11
C ILE A 361 8.87 -11.09 3.87
N PHE A 362 8.84 -11.67 5.08
CA PHE A 362 10.05 -11.89 5.90
C PHE A 362 11.11 -12.72 5.16
N LEU A 363 10.68 -13.78 4.47
CA LEU A 363 11.57 -14.68 3.71
C LEU A 363 11.90 -14.18 2.30
N SER A 364 11.22 -13.14 1.83
CA SER A 364 11.46 -12.53 0.52
C SER A 364 12.67 -11.59 0.51
N HIS A 365 13.07 -11.16 -0.70
CA HIS A 365 14.07 -10.10 -0.88
C HIS A 365 13.65 -8.76 -0.25
N HIS A 366 12.34 -8.54 -0.03
CA HIS A 366 11.80 -7.29 0.50
C HIS A 366 11.71 -7.23 2.03
N CYS A 367 12.42 -8.08 2.76
CA CYS A 367 12.39 -8.05 4.23
C CYS A 367 12.99 -6.75 4.80
N PRO A 368 12.30 -6.05 5.73
CA PRO A 368 12.77 -4.81 6.34
C PRO A 368 14.13 -4.89 7.07
N LEU A 369 14.58 -6.11 7.42
CA LEU A 369 15.86 -6.35 8.09
C LEU A 369 17.09 -6.11 7.22
N TRP A 370 16.99 -6.32 5.90
CA TRP A 370 18.10 -6.11 4.95
C TRP A 370 17.73 -5.24 3.75
N TYR A 371 16.43 -5.10 3.45
CA TYR A 371 15.97 -4.29 2.32
C TYR A 371 15.95 -2.78 2.63
N GLY A 372 16.29 -1.95 1.64
CA GLY A 372 16.04 -0.51 1.70
C GLY A 372 16.94 0.29 2.66
N TYR A 373 18.10 -0.23 3.08
CA TYR A 373 19.06 0.52 3.93
C TYR A 373 19.71 1.72 3.22
N GLY A 374 19.74 1.72 1.89
CA GLY A 374 20.14 2.89 1.09
C GLY A 374 19.00 3.90 0.85
N GLY A 375 17.80 3.64 1.37
CA GLY A 375 16.61 4.46 1.18
C GLY A 375 16.48 5.60 2.19
N LYS A 376 15.29 6.21 2.21
CA LYS A 376 14.94 7.35 3.08
C LYS A 376 13.97 6.96 4.21
N LEU A 377 13.88 5.66 4.53
CA LEU A 377 13.02 5.15 5.60
C LEU A 377 13.59 5.55 6.98
N LYS A 378 12.76 6.14 7.84
CA LYS A 378 13.16 6.47 9.22
C LYS A 378 13.45 5.19 10.01
N TRP A 379 14.40 5.26 10.95
CA TRP A 379 14.78 4.09 11.76
C TRP A 379 13.61 3.56 12.61
N LEU A 380 12.84 4.45 13.26
CA LEU A 380 11.70 4.05 14.07
C LEU A 380 10.57 3.43 13.22
N GLU A 381 10.36 3.97 12.02
CA GLU A 381 9.44 3.41 11.01
C GLU A 381 9.90 2.02 10.57
N ARG A 382 11.20 1.83 10.35
CA ARG A 382 11.78 0.52 10.05
C ARG A 382 11.52 -0.49 11.17
N LEU A 383 11.69 -0.09 12.42
CA LEU A 383 11.40 -0.94 13.57
C LEU A 383 9.92 -1.33 13.61
N ALA A 384 9.01 -0.40 13.32
CA ALA A 384 7.59 -0.70 13.19
C ALA A 384 7.30 -1.72 12.08
N TYR A 385 7.88 -1.55 10.89
CA TYR A 385 7.76 -2.55 9.82
C TYR A 385 8.35 -3.90 10.20
N ILE A 386 9.52 -3.93 10.86
CA ILE A 386 10.09 -5.19 11.36
C ILE A 386 9.08 -5.86 12.29
N ASN A 387 8.54 -5.14 13.28
CA ASN A 387 7.54 -5.67 14.21
C ASN A 387 6.31 -6.23 13.49
N THR A 388 5.76 -5.49 12.52
CA THR A 388 4.62 -5.93 11.69
C THR A 388 4.94 -7.12 10.78
N ILE A 389 6.20 -7.39 10.47
CA ILE A 389 6.58 -8.54 9.62
C ILE A 389 6.97 -9.77 10.44
N VAL A 390 7.59 -9.60 11.62
CA VAL A 390 8.03 -10.72 12.45
C VAL A 390 7.01 -11.19 13.49
N TYR A 391 5.89 -10.50 13.66
CA TYR A 391 4.89 -10.85 14.69
C TYR A 391 4.42 -12.32 14.65
N PRO A 392 4.29 -13.03 13.51
CA PRO A 392 3.83 -14.42 13.55
C PRO A 392 4.84 -15.34 14.24
N PHE A 393 6.14 -15.02 14.19
CA PHE A 393 7.19 -15.83 14.81
C PHE A 393 7.14 -15.82 16.34
N THR A 394 6.45 -14.85 16.96
CA THR A 394 6.24 -14.87 18.42
C THR A 394 5.35 -16.03 18.87
N SER A 395 4.64 -16.69 17.95
CA SER A 395 3.83 -17.89 18.23
C SER A 395 4.65 -19.05 18.80
N ILE A 396 5.87 -19.26 18.32
CA ILE A 396 6.75 -20.36 18.75
C ILE A 396 7.13 -20.23 20.23
N PRO A 397 7.76 -19.12 20.68
CA PRO A 397 8.05 -18.94 22.10
C PRO A 397 6.79 -18.81 22.94
N LEU A 398 5.68 -18.27 22.40
CA LEU A 398 4.41 -18.21 23.11
C LEU A 398 3.85 -19.60 23.42
N LEU A 399 3.88 -20.54 22.46
CA LEU A 399 3.43 -21.91 22.69
C LEU A 399 4.30 -22.61 23.75
N ALA A 400 5.62 -22.44 23.68
CA ALA A 400 6.53 -22.94 24.71
C ALA A 400 6.18 -22.34 26.08
N TYR A 401 5.95 -21.03 26.14
CA TYR A 401 5.58 -20.34 27.38
C TYR A 401 4.27 -20.86 27.97
N CYS A 402 3.23 -21.04 27.15
CA CYS A 402 1.93 -21.55 27.59
C CYS A 402 1.98 -23.02 28.05
N THR A 403 2.94 -23.82 27.57
CA THR A 403 3.07 -25.24 27.94
C THR A 403 3.94 -25.48 29.17
N ILE A 404 4.84 -24.55 29.51
CA ILE A 404 5.72 -24.63 30.68
C ILE A 404 4.94 -24.88 32.00
N PRO A 405 3.86 -24.15 32.33
CA PRO A 405 3.12 -24.38 33.58
C PRO A 405 2.54 -25.80 33.67
N ALA A 406 2.02 -26.34 32.57
CA ALA A 406 1.47 -27.70 32.54
C ALA A 406 2.56 -28.75 32.77
N VAL A 407 3.73 -28.58 32.15
CA VAL A 407 4.88 -29.48 32.37
C VAL A 407 5.38 -29.39 33.81
N CYS A 408 5.49 -28.18 34.38
CA CYS A 408 5.91 -27.99 35.77
C CYS A 408 4.94 -28.67 36.75
N LEU A 409 3.63 -28.54 36.50
CA LEU A 409 2.59 -29.11 37.35
C LEU A 409 2.56 -30.64 37.28
N LEU A 410 2.78 -31.22 36.10
CA LEU A 410 2.79 -32.69 35.92
C LEU A 410 4.10 -33.35 36.38
N THR A 411 5.25 -32.69 36.20
CA THR A 411 6.55 -33.25 36.56
C THR A 411 6.98 -32.94 38.00
N GLY A 412 6.30 -32.00 38.67
CA GLY A 412 6.65 -31.52 40.01
C GLY A 412 7.98 -30.76 40.08
N LYS A 413 8.66 -30.53 38.95
CA LYS A 413 9.92 -29.79 38.88
C LYS A 413 9.64 -28.31 38.67
N PHE A 414 9.67 -27.55 39.75
CA PHE A 414 9.59 -26.08 39.69
C PHE A 414 10.89 -25.50 39.14
N ILE A 415 10.77 -24.62 38.14
CA ILE A 415 11.92 -24.00 37.45
C ILE A 415 12.62 -22.96 38.33
N ILE A 416 11.90 -22.33 39.26
CA ILE A 416 12.43 -21.27 40.13
C ILE A 416 12.55 -21.83 41.56
N PRO A 417 13.76 -21.87 42.16
CA PRO A 417 13.93 -22.31 43.54
C PRO A 417 13.32 -21.28 44.50
N THR A 418 12.55 -21.77 45.47
CA THR A 418 11.81 -20.96 46.46
C THR A 418 12.75 -20.13 47.38
N CYS A 419 14.02 -20.48 47.46
CA CYS A 419 15.02 -19.84 48.33
C CYS A 419 15.78 -18.70 47.63
N MET A 420 15.10 -17.57 47.34
CA MET A 420 15.75 -16.26 47.19
C MET A 420 14.75 -15.14 47.54
N VAL A 421 14.55 -14.95 48.85
CA VAL A 421 13.75 -13.86 49.42
C VAL A 421 14.59 -12.59 49.69
N PRO A 422 15.45 -12.14 48.74
CA PRO A 422 15.68 -10.70 48.58
C PRO A 422 15.38 -10.21 47.15
N GLY A 423 14.64 -10.98 46.35
CA GLY A 423 14.37 -10.72 44.94
C GLY A 423 12.89 -10.73 44.55
N THR A 424 11.95 -10.48 45.47
CA THR A 424 10.51 -10.32 45.14
C THR A 424 10.16 -8.93 44.61
N PHE A 425 11.13 -7.99 44.60
CA PHE A 425 10.97 -6.64 44.08
C PHE A 425 11.06 -6.43 42.55
N PRO A 426 11.67 -7.29 41.70
CA PRO A 426 11.55 -7.19 40.24
C PRO A 426 10.28 -7.86 39.68
N PHE A 427 9.56 -8.69 40.46
CA PHE A 427 8.31 -9.34 40.02
C PHE A 427 7.04 -8.58 40.39
N HIS A 428 7.14 -7.47 41.11
CA HIS A 428 6.14 -6.41 41.01
C HIS A 428 6.25 -5.82 39.61
N HIS A 429 5.72 -6.53 38.61
CA HIS A 429 5.25 -5.92 37.38
C HIS A 429 4.23 -4.88 37.83
N SER A 430 4.72 -3.67 38.07
CA SER A 430 3.96 -2.46 37.89
C SER A 430 3.57 -2.47 36.42
N ASN A 431 2.57 -3.29 36.07
CA ASN A 431 1.78 -3.18 34.86
C ASN A 431 1.07 -1.85 35.01
N LYS A 432 1.81 -0.76 34.83
CA LYS A 432 1.24 0.53 34.50
C LYS A 432 0.59 0.28 33.15
N CYS A 433 -0.65 -0.18 33.19
CA CYS A 433 -1.55 -0.12 32.05
C CYS A 433 -1.35 1.29 31.48
N PRO A 434 -0.92 1.45 30.22
CA PRO A 434 -0.47 2.75 29.76
C PRO A 434 -1.63 3.73 29.94
N ARG A 435 -1.52 4.64 30.92
CA ARG A 435 -2.60 5.57 31.22
C ARG A 435 -2.94 6.43 30.00
N ALA A 436 -1.96 6.60 29.10
CA ALA A 436 -2.09 7.24 27.80
C ALA A 436 -2.89 6.42 26.76
N SER A 437 -2.92 5.09 26.81
CA SER A 437 -3.74 4.29 25.88
C SER A 437 -5.23 4.28 26.25
N MET A 438 -5.55 4.56 27.53
CA MET A 438 -6.92 4.63 28.02
C MET A 438 -7.69 5.87 27.54
N GLU A 439 -7.02 6.91 27.02
CA GLU A 439 -7.70 8.07 26.44
C GLU A 439 -8.43 7.74 25.12
N TRP A 440 -8.02 6.66 24.45
CA TRP A 440 -8.49 6.33 23.10
C TRP A 440 -9.21 4.99 23.00
N VAL A 441 -8.94 4.05 23.91
CA VAL A 441 -9.47 2.68 23.86
C VAL A 441 -9.83 2.20 25.28
N SER A 442 -10.94 1.45 25.40
CA SER A 442 -11.37 0.88 26.68
C SER A 442 -10.40 -0.22 27.17
N ILE A 443 -10.33 -0.43 28.49
CA ILE A 443 -9.51 -1.51 29.08
C ILE A 443 -10.01 -2.89 28.62
N GLU A 444 -11.33 -3.03 28.46
CA GLU A 444 -11.94 -4.27 27.98
C GLU A 444 -11.52 -4.60 26.55
N ASP A 445 -11.48 -3.60 25.65
CA ASP A 445 -11.01 -3.78 24.28
C ASP A 445 -9.52 -4.14 24.23
N LEU A 446 -8.70 -3.51 25.07
CA LEU A 446 -7.28 -3.85 25.20
C LEU A 446 -7.10 -5.31 25.64
N TRP A 447 -7.77 -5.70 26.72
CA TRP A 447 -7.70 -7.06 27.25
C TRP A 447 -8.19 -8.09 26.23
N ARG A 448 -9.30 -7.81 25.55
CA ARG A 448 -9.86 -8.70 24.53
C ARG A 448 -8.95 -8.83 23.31
N ASN A 449 -8.30 -7.75 22.91
CA ASN A 449 -7.29 -7.78 21.85
C ASN A 449 -6.10 -8.68 22.23
N GLU A 450 -5.60 -8.57 23.46
CA GLU A 450 -4.51 -9.44 23.95
C GLU A 450 -4.94 -10.91 24.02
N GLN A 451 -6.14 -11.21 24.51
CA GLN A 451 -6.68 -12.57 24.50
C GLN A 451 -6.76 -13.14 23.08
N PHE A 452 -7.27 -12.35 22.13
CA PHE A 452 -7.37 -12.76 20.75
C PHE A 452 -5.99 -12.92 20.08
N TRP A 453 -5.01 -12.08 20.45
CA TRP A 453 -3.62 -12.23 20.04
C TRP A 453 -3.02 -13.55 20.53
N VAL A 454 -3.27 -13.96 21.77
CA VAL A 454 -2.84 -15.27 22.28
C VAL A 454 -3.51 -16.42 21.52
N ILE A 455 -4.83 -16.34 21.28
CA ILE A 455 -5.57 -17.34 20.49
C ILE A 455 -4.98 -17.47 19.09
N GLY A 456 -4.77 -16.34 18.39
CA GLY A 456 -4.14 -16.30 17.08
C GLY A 456 -2.71 -16.85 17.10
N GLY A 457 -1.94 -16.52 18.14
CA GLY A 457 -0.58 -16.99 18.38
C GLY A 457 -0.47 -18.51 18.51
N VAL A 458 -1.31 -19.12 19.34
CA VAL A 458 -1.30 -20.57 19.60
C VAL A 458 -1.90 -21.38 18.43
N SER A 459 -2.67 -20.74 17.54
CA SER A 459 -3.33 -21.39 16.39
C SER A 459 -2.83 -20.85 15.04
N ALA A 460 -3.51 -19.84 14.48
CA ALA A 460 -3.32 -19.34 13.13
C ALA A 460 -1.86 -18.93 12.83
N HIS A 461 -1.21 -18.18 13.72
CA HIS A 461 0.17 -17.73 13.52
C HIS A 461 1.15 -18.89 13.47
N LEU A 462 1.00 -19.87 14.38
CA LEU A 462 1.85 -21.04 14.43
C LEU A 462 1.75 -21.85 13.13
N PHE A 463 0.52 -22.12 12.66
CA PHE A 463 0.30 -22.80 11.38
C PHE A 463 0.86 -22.00 10.20
N ALA A 464 0.67 -20.68 10.17
CA ALA A 464 1.22 -19.82 9.12
C ALA A 464 2.75 -19.85 9.08
N VAL A 465 3.43 -19.85 10.22
CA VAL A 465 4.90 -19.93 10.27
C VAL A 465 5.39 -21.24 9.68
N PHE A 466 4.80 -22.37 10.07
CA PHE A 466 5.18 -23.66 9.51
C PHE A 466 4.85 -23.75 8.00
N GLN A 467 3.68 -23.30 7.57
CA GLN A 467 3.28 -23.29 6.16
C GLN A 467 4.20 -22.39 5.32
N GLY A 468 4.50 -21.18 5.79
CA GLY A 468 5.36 -20.24 5.09
C GLY A 468 6.81 -20.74 4.97
N LEU A 469 7.35 -21.34 6.03
CA LEU A 469 8.67 -21.99 5.99
C LEU A 469 8.70 -23.15 4.99
N LEU A 470 7.69 -24.03 5.00
CA LEU A 470 7.58 -25.13 4.05
C LEU A 470 7.47 -24.61 2.60
N LYS A 471 6.66 -23.59 2.36
CA LYS A 471 6.49 -22.99 1.02
C LYS A 471 7.81 -22.48 0.46
N VAL A 472 8.58 -21.74 1.25
CA VAL A 472 9.85 -21.15 0.79
C VAL A 472 10.95 -22.19 0.67
N LEU A 473 11.04 -23.16 1.60
CA LEU A 473 12.09 -24.18 1.58
C LEU A 473 11.84 -25.29 0.57
N ALA A 474 10.57 -25.67 0.33
CA ALA A 474 10.20 -26.76 -0.55
C ALA A 474 9.64 -26.31 -1.91
N GLY A 475 9.44 -25.01 -2.14
CA GLY A 475 8.90 -24.47 -3.39
C GLY A 475 7.47 -24.94 -3.70
N VAL A 476 6.72 -25.40 -2.69
CA VAL A 476 5.35 -25.93 -2.85
C VAL A 476 4.38 -24.77 -2.87
N ASP A 477 3.73 -24.53 -4.01
CA ASP A 477 2.62 -23.60 -4.12
C ASP A 477 1.44 -24.10 -3.27
N THR A 478 1.22 -23.48 -2.13
CA THR A 478 0.02 -23.70 -1.31
C THR A 478 -1.18 -23.15 -2.08
N ASN A 479 -1.91 -24.02 -2.78
CA ASN A 479 -3.13 -23.65 -3.48
C ASN A 479 -4.11 -22.96 -2.52
N PHE A 480 -4.39 -21.70 -2.83
CA PHE A 480 -5.22 -20.82 -2.03
C PHE A 480 -6.70 -21.19 -2.18
N THR A 481 -7.37 -21.51 -1.08
CA THR A 481 -8.84 -21.49 -1.01
C THR A 481 -9.27 -20.08 -0.62
N VAL A 482 -9.74 -19.31 -1.61
CA VAL A 482 -10.45 -18.05 -1.36
C VAL A 482 -11.61 -18.37 -0.42
N THR A 483 -11.75 -17.63 0.67
CA THR A 483 -12.87 -17.79 1.60
C THR A 483 -14.16 -17.56 0.81
N ALA A 484 -14.93 -18.63 0.56
CA ALA A 484 -16.24 -18.50 -0.04
C ALA A 484 -17.13 -17.78 0.98
N LYS A 485 -17.61 -16.58 0.65
CA LYS A 485 -18.66 -15.93 1.43
C LYS A 485 -19.91 -16.81 1.29
N ALA A 486 -20.22 -17.62 2.29
CA ALA A 486 -21.45 -18.36 2.35
C ALA A 486 -22.61 -17.36 2.45
N ALA A 487 -23.45 -17.32 1.42
CA ALA A 487 -24.79 -16.76 1.52
C ALA A 487 -25.71 -17.94 1.85
N ASP A 488 -25.94 -18.20 3.14
CA ASP A 488 -27.00 -19.11 3.57
C ASP A 488 -28.32 -18.33 3.58
N ASP A 489 -29.06 -18.42 2.48
CA ASP A 489 -30.47 -18.05 2.42
C ASP A 489 -31.31 -19.30 2.71
N THR A 490 -31.66 -19.55 3.98
CA THR A 490 -32.80 -20.42 4.32
C THR A 490 -33.59 -19.89 5.53
N GLU A 491 -34.88 -19.66 5.25
CA GLU A 491 -36.02 -19.63 6.17
C GLU A 491 -36.12 -18.51 7.23
N PHE A 492 -36.84 -17.44 6.88
CA PHE A 492 -37.84 -16.88 7.80
C PHE A 492 -39.16 -16.69 7.06
N GLY A 493 -40.13 -17.52 7.44
CA GLY A 493 -41.50 -17.52 6.93
C GLY A 493 -42.23 -16.22 7.23
N SER A 494 -43.01 -15.80 6.24
CA SER A 494 -43.97 -14.72 6.23
C SER A 494 -44.99 -14.81 7.36
N SER A 495 -45.13 -13.75 8.15
CA SER A 495 -46.43 -13.34 8.69
C SER A 495 -46.68 -11.88 8.29
N THR A 496 -47.75 -11.71 7.53
CA THR A 496 -48.25 -10.46 6.97
C THR A 496 -48.99 -9.65 8.04
N SER A 497 -48.69 -8.36 8.16
CA SER A 497 -49.74 -7.34 8.23
C SER A 497 -49.22 -5.97 7.80
N SER A 498 -50.09 -5.32 7.04
CA SER A 498 -49.99 -4.11 6.25
C SER A 498 -49.99 -2.81 7.04
N ASN A 499 -49.14 -1.84 6.64
CA ASN A 499 -49.48 -0.46 6.24
C ASN A 499 -48.45 0.58 6.71
N GLY A 500 -47.76 1.21 5.74
CA GLY A 500 -46.94 2.41 5.94
C GLY A 500 -45.80 2.54 4.92
N LEU A 501 -46.09 3.11 3.74
CA LEU A 501 -45.07 3.48 2.73
C LEU A 501 -44.12 4.55 3.30
N PRO A 502 -42.80 4.36 3.18
CA PRO A 502 -42.07 5.10 2.14
C PRO A 502 -41.02 4.27 1.38
N PHE A 503 -40.76 4.72 0.15
CA PHE A 503 -39.90 4.16 -0.88
C PHE A 503 -38.55 3.59 -0.37
N SER A 504 -38.36 2.28 -0.55
CA SER A 504 -37.07 1.58 -0.53
C SER A 504 -36.97 0.71 -1.78
N PHE A 505 -35.84 0.79 -2.48
CA PHE A 505 -35.53 -0.05 -3.65
C PHE A 505 -35.38 -1.50 -3.20
N HIS A 506 -36.48 -2.27 -3.32
CA HIS A 506 -36.45 -3.72 -3.23
C HIS A 506 -35.77 -4.32 -4.47
N GLN A 507 -34.72 -5.11 -4.25
CA GLN A 507 -34.30 -6.16 -5.18
C GLN A 507 -35.45 -7.17 -5.32
N PRO A 508 -35.90 -7.52 -6.54
CA PRO A 508 -36.75 -8.68 -6.74
C PRO A 508 -35.89 -9.95 -6.56
N LEU A 509 -36.45 -10.87 -5.75
CA LEU A 509 -35.93 -12.13 -5.21
C LEU A 509 -34.97 -12.96 -6.09
#